data_AF-A5UIQ4-F1
#
_entry.id   AF-A5UIQ4-F1
#
_cell.length_a   1.000
_cell.length_b   1.000
_cell.length_c   1.000
_cell.angle_alpha   90.00
_cell.angle_beta   90.00
_cell.angle_gamma   90.00
#
_symmetry.space_group_name_H-M   'P 1'
#
loop_
_entity.id
_entity.type
_entity.pdbx_description
1 polymer ?
#
loop_
_entity_poly.entity_id
_entity_poly.type
_entity_poly.pdbx_seq_one_letter_code
_entity_poly.pdbx_strand_id
1 'polypeptide(L)' 'MREDQIQRNQKLRIIGKAIQPSDAEIQVNPRSRSAILRVAERI' A
#
# COMPACT_ATOMS: atom_id res chain seq x y z
N MET A 1 3.15 -29.78 8.36
CA MET A 1 3.06 -28.34 8.69
C MET A 1 2.06 -27.74 7.71
N ARG A 2 1.09 -26.94 8.17
CA ARG A 2 -0.10 -26.51 7.40
C ARG A 2 0.25 -25.34 6.46
N GLU A 3 0.46 -25.61 5.17
CA GLU A 3 0.73 -24.59 4.15
C GLU A 3 -0.54 -24.13 3.37
N ASP A 4 -1.68 -24.79 3.57
CA ASP A 4 -2.90 -24.61 2.75
C ASP A 4 -4.00 -23.70 3.34
N GLN A 5 -3.66 -22.69 4.16
CA GLN A 5 -4.67 -21.79 4.74
C GLN A 5 -4.40 -20.30 4.50
N ILE A 6 -3.93 -19.95 3.30
CA ILE A 6 -3.98 -18.58 2.81
C ILE A 6 -4.92 -18.52 1.59
N GLN A 7 -6.13 -19.05 1.74
CA GLN A 7 -7.22 -18.68 0.84
C GLN A 7 -7.72 -17.29 1.24
N ARG A 8 -6.90 -16.27 0.99
CA ARG A 8 -7.28 -14.85 1.08
C ARG A 8 -8.18 -14.49 -0.10
N ASN A 9 -9.33 -15.14 -0.20
CA ASN A 9 -10.41 -14.69 -1.08
C ASN A 9 -11.14 -13.48 -0.44
N GLN A 10 -10.40 -12.57 0.19
CA GLN A 10 -10.92 -11.29 0.61
C GLN A 10 -11.00 -10.46 -0.67
N LYS A 11 -12.22 -10.26 -1.18
CA LYS A 11 -12.48 -9.39 -2.33
C LYS A 11 -12.15 -7.96 -1.90
N LEU A 12 -10.92 -7.54 -2.15
CA LEU A 12 -10.48 -6.17 -1.93
C LEU A 12 -10.63 -5.42 -3.25
N ARG A 13 -11.39 -4.33 -3.25
CA ARG A 13 -11.42 -3.37 -4.35
C ARG A 13 -10.30 -2.37 -4.14
N ILE A 14 -9.33 -2.35 -5.05
CA ILE A 14 -8.25 -1.37 -5.02
C ILE A 14 -8.85 0.02 -5.27
N ILE A 15 -8.55 0.99 -4.41
CA ILE A 15 -9.02 2.36 -4.55
C ILE A 15 -7.87 3.22 -5.09
N GLY A 16 -8.05 3.74 -6.31
CA GLY A 16 -7.14 4.72 -6.90
C GLY A 16 -5.79 4.16 -7.32
N LYS A 17 -4.79 5.06 -7.41
CA LYS A 17 -3.41 4.75 -7.80
C LYS A 17 -2.49 4.82 -6.58
N ALA A 18 -1.31 4.23 -6.71
CA ALA A 18 -0.25 4.37 -5.72
C ALA A 18 0.09 5.85 -5.49
N ILE A 19 0.14 6.26 -4.22
CA ILE A 19 0.45 7.64 -3.83
C ILE A 19 1.92 7.72 -3.43
N GLN A 20 2.64 8.64 -4.05
CA GLN A 20 4.03 8.97 -3.73
C GLN A 20 4.09 10.24 -2.86
N PRO A 21 5.13 10.38 -2.03
CA PRO A 21 5.32 11.58 -1.23
C PRO A 21 5.65 12.78 -2.11
N SER A 22 5.28 13.97 -1.63
CA SER A 22 5.56 15.22 -2.35
C SER A 22 7.02 15.66 -2.17
N ASP A 23 7.55 16.47 -3.08
CA ASP A 23 8.94 16.95 -3.02
C ASP A 23 9.27 17.67 -1.70
N ALA A 24 8.36 18.50 -1.19
CA ALA A 24 8.53 19.18 0.10
C ALA A 24 8.68 18.17 1.28
N GLU A 25 7.97 17.06 1.21
CA GLU A 25 7.98 16.01 2.22
C GLU A 25 9.29 15.20 2.16
N ILE A 26 9.82 15.00 0.96
CA ILE A 26 11.13 14.37 0.74
C ILE A 26 12.26 15.27 1.26
N GLN A 27 12.15 16.60 1.13
CA GLN A 27 13.14 17.54 1.65
C GLN A 27 13.18 17.56 3.19
N VAL A 28 12.01 17.57 3.84
CA VAL A 28 11.91 17.53 5.31
C VAL A 28 12.25 16.14 5.86
N ASN A 29 11.93 15.09 5.11
CA ASN A 29 12.16 13.71 5.52
C ASN A 29 12.70 12.86 4.35
N PRO A 30 14.02 12.81 4.14
CA PRO A 30 14.64 12.09 3.02
C PRO A 30 14.30 10.59 2.95
N ARG A 31 13.99 9.95 4.09
CA ARG A 31 13.59 8.53 4.14
C ARG A 31 12.23 8.28 3.47
N SER A 32 11.41 9.32 3.30
CA SER A 32 10.12 9.19 2.63
C SER A 32 10.27 8.98 1.12
N ARG A 33 11.43 9.24 0.50
CA ARG A 33 11.61 9.17 -0.97
C ARG A 33 11.14 7.85 -1.60
N SER A 34 11.18 6.74 -0.87
CA SER A 34 10.74 5.41 -1.34
C SER A 34 9.38 4.96 -0.81
N ALA A 35 8.66 5.79 -0.05
CA ALA A 35 7.36 5.44 0.50
C ALA A 35 6.30 5.35 -0.61
N ILE A 36 5.48 4.30 -0.58
CA ILE A 36 4.36 4.12 -1.51
C ILE A 36 3.13 3.76 -0.70
N LEU A 37 2.10 4.62 -0.74
CA LEU A 37 0.83 4.37 -0.08
C LEU A 37 -0.16 3.72 -1.06
N ARG A 38 -0.74 2.59 -0.66
CA ARG A 38 -1.77 1.85 -1.42
C ARG A 38 -3.00 1.64 -0.55
N VAL A 39 -4.17 1.92 -1.10
CA VAL A 39 -5.45 1.81 -0.40
C VAL A 39 -6.34 0.80 -1.12
N ALA A 40 -7.02 -0.04 -0.36
CA ALA A 40 -8.05 -0.93 -0.86
C ALA A 40 -9.19 -1.01 0.15
N GLU A 41 -10.40 -1.18 -0.35
CA GLU A 41 -11.61 -1.37 0.44
C GLU A 41 -12.04 -2.83 0.36
N ARG A 42 -12.55 -3.36 1.47
CA ARG A 42 -13.13 -4.71 1.51
C ARG A 42 -14.58 -4.65 1.06
N ILE A 43 -14.92 -5.45 0.06
CA ILE A 43 -16.30 -5.65 -0.42
C ILE A 43 -17.02 -6.63 0.50
#